data_AF-A0AAN3KTS7-F1
#
_entry.id   AF-A0AAN3KTS7-F1
#
_cell.length_a   1.000
_cell.length_b   1.000
_cell.length_c   1.000
_cell.angle_alpha   90.00
_cell.angle_beta   90.00
_cell.angle_gamma   90.00
#
_symmetry.space_group_name_H-M   'P 1'
#
loop_
_entity.id
_entity.type
_entity.pdbx_description
1 polymer ?
#
loop_
_entity_poly.entity_id
_entity_poly.type
_entity_poly.pdbx_seq_one_letter_code
_entity_poly.pdbx_strand_id
1 'polypeptide(L)'
;MIHLFKTCMITAFILGLTWSAPLRAQDQRYISIRNTDTIWLPGNICAYQFRLDNGGNDEGFGPLTITLQLKDKYGQTLVTRKMETEAFGDSNATRTTDAFL
;
A
#
# COMPACT_ATOMS: atom_id res chain seq x y z
N MET A 1 -20.24 -20.91 50.85
CA MET A 1 -20.47 -21.37 49.47
C MET A 1 -20.81 -20.25 48.48
N ILE A 2 -21.51 -19.18 48.89
CA ILE A 2 -21.94 -18.08 47.99
C ILE A 2 -20.78 -17.20 47.50
N HIS A 3 -19.75 -16.97 48.31
CA HIS A 3 -18.57 -16.19 47.92
C HIS A 3 -17.73 -16.86 46.82
N LEU A 4 -17.58 -18.18 46.85
CA LEU A 4 -16.79 -18.94 45.88
C LEU A 4 -17.44 -18.91 44.47
N PHE A 5 -18.77 -18.95 44.43
CA PHE A 5 -19.56 -18.86 43.21
C PHE A 5 -19.44 -17.47 42.56
N LYS A 6 -19.41 -16.42 43.39
CA LYS A 6 -19.28 -15.03 42.96
C LYS A 6 -17.89 -14.73 42.39
N THR A 7 -16.84 -15.26 43.00
CA THR A 7 -15.46 -15.11 42.49
C THR A 7 -15.27 -15.82 41.16
N CYS A 8 -15.86 -17.02 40.99
CA CYS A 8 -15.78 -17.82 39.77
C CYS A 8 -16.46 -17.14 38.56
N MET A 9 -17.63 -16.53 38.77
CA MET A 9 -18.29 -15.76 37.70
C MET A 9 -17.48 -14.53 37.28
N ILE A 10 -16.83 -13.85 38.23
CA ILE A 10 -16.03 -12.64 37.93
C ILE A 10 -14.78 -13.01 37.14
N THR A 11 -14.07 -14.09 37.50
CA THR A 11 -12.89 -14.53 36.73
C THR A 11 -13.24 -15.02 35.33
N ALA A 12 -14.37 -15.73 35.16
CA ALA A 12 -14.85 -16.15 33.84
C ALA A 12 -15.18 -14.96 32.92
N PHE A 13 -15.74 -13.88 33.48
CA PHE A 13 -16.07 -12.67 32.72
C PHE A 13 -14.83 -11.89 32.27
N ILE A 14 -13.80 -11.81 33.13
CA ILE A 14 -12.52 -11.14 32.81
C ILE A 14 -11.76 -11.91 31.73
N LEU A 15 -11.72 -13.25 31.80
CA LEU A 15 -11.07 -14.10 30.80
C LEU A 15 -11.78 -14.06 29.43
N GLY A 16 -13.10 -13.85 29.40
CA GLY A 16 -13.85 -13.64 28.16
C GLY A 16 -13.58 -12.28 27.50
N LEU A 17 -13.31 -11.23 28.29
CA LEU A 17 -13.03 -9.88 27.79
C LEU A 17 -11.62 -9.70 27.21
N THR A 18 -10.69 -10.60 27.51
CA THR A 18 -9.32 -10.57 26.96
C THR A 18 -9.17 -11.37 25.67
N TRP A 19 -10.23 -12.02 25.19
CA TRP A 19 -10.23 -12.67 23.87
C TRP A 19 -10.44 -11.61 22.78
N SER A 20 -9.48 -10.68 22.69
CA SER A 20 -9.35 -9.80 21.55
C SER A 20 -9.14 -10.69 20.33
N ALA A 21 -10.15 -10.81 19.48
CA ALA A 21 -9.94 -11.37 18.15
C ALA A 21 -8.76 -10.60 17.51
N PRO A 22 -7.83 -11.27 16.81
CA PRO A 22 -6.87 -10.52 16.01
C PRO A 22 -7.69 -9.65 15.04
N LEU A 23 -7.55 -8.33 15.12
CA LEU A 23 -7.96 -7.43 14.05
C LEU A 23 -7.15 -7.88 12.82
N ARG A 24 -7.74 -8.73 11.99
CA ARG A 24 -7.22 -8.96 10.65
C ARG A 24 -7.44 -7.66 9.91
N ALA A 25 -6.37 -6.91 9.68
CA ALA A 25 -6.34 -5.86 8.67
C ALA A 25 -6.50 -6.53 7.30
N GLN A 26 -7.75 -6.84 6.94
CA GLN A 26 -8.09 -7.51 5.68
C GLN A 26 -8.33 -6.51 4.54
N ASP A 27 -8.37 -5.21 4.82
CA ASP A 27 -8.52 -4.15 3.80
C ASP A 27 -7.20 -3.42 3.53
N GLN A 28 -6.18 -4.15 3.08
CA GLN A 28 -5.04 -3.50 2.46
C GLN A 28 -5.26 -3.45 0.95
N ARG A 29 -5.49 -2.25 0.41
CA ARG A 29 -5.62 -2.03 -1.04
C ARG A 29 -4.37 -2.48 -1.78
N TYR A 30 -4.55 -2.96 -3.01
CA TYR A 30 -3.49 -3.52 -3.84
C TYR A 30 -3.05 -2.54 -4.93
N ILE A 31 -1.75 -2.48 -5.20
CA ILE A 31 -1.16 -1.83 -6.38
C ILE A 31 -0.03 -2.73 -6.88
N SER A 32 -0.13 -3.22 -8.12
CA SER A 32 1.04 -3.71 -8.86
C SER A 32 1.74 -2.52 -9.52
N ILE A 33 3.08 -2.49 -9.49
CA ILE A 33 3.88 -1.43 -10.10
C ILE A 33 5.00 -2.05 -10.94
N ARG A 34 5.17 -1.55 -12.16
CA ARG A 34 6.29 -1.96 -13.03
C ARG A 34 6.74 -0.81 -13.91
N ASN A 35 8.05 -0.75 -14.17
CA ASN A 35 8.56 0.09 -15.24
C ASN A 35 8.10 -0.48 -16.59
N THR A 36 7.60 0.39 -17.47
CA THR A 36 7.12 0.01 -18.80
C THR A 36 7.96 0.56 -19.92
N ASP A 37 8.63 1.69 -19.70
CA ASP A 37 9.49 2.31 -20.70
C ASP A 37 10.55 3.24 -20.07
N THR A 38 11.54 3.63 -20.87
CA THR A 38 12.53 4.66 -20.57
C THR A 38 12.63 5.62 -21.75
N ILE A 39 12.19 6.85 -21.55
CA ILE A 39 12.09 7.87 -22.60
C ILE A 39 13.23 8.87 -22.45
N TRP A 40 13.95 9.11 -23.54
CA TRP A 40 14.98 10.15 -23.61
C TRP A 40 14.37 11.48 -24.05
N LEU A 41 14.53 12.49 -23.22
CA LEU A 41 14.05 13.84 -23.47
C LEU A 41 15.24 14.79 -23.75
N PRO A 42 15.02 15.89 -24.50
CA PRO A 42 16.02 16.94 -24.67
C PRO A 42 16.56 17.43 -23.33
N GLY A 43 17.84 17.83 -23.30
CA GLY A 43 18.49 18.27 -22.06
C GLY A 43 19.06 17.15 -21.21
N ASN A 44 19.30 15.96 -21.79
CA ASN A 44 19.88 14.80 -21.11
C ASN A 44 19.02 14.33 -19.92
N ILE A 45 17.70 14.29 -20.13
CA ILE A 45 16.73 13.83 -19.14
C ILE A 45 16.23 12.46 -19.55
N CYS A 46 16.25 11.52 -18.61
CA CYS A 46 15.52 10.25 -18.72
C CYS A 46 14.20 10.38 -17.97
N ALA A 47 13.10 10.04 -18.61
CA ALA A 47 11.82 9.84 -17.95
C ALA A 47 11.53 8.33 -17.88
N TYR A 48 11.48 7.78 -16.67
CA TYR A 48 11.12 6.38 -16.46
C TYR A 48 9.61 6.26 -16.30
N GLN A 49 8.95 5.57 -17.22
CA GLN A 49 7.50 5.37 -17.15
C GLN A 49 7.18 4.17 -16.26
N PHE A 50 6.24 4.35 -15.33
CA PHE A 50 5.72 3.32 -14.45
C PHE A 50 4.21 3.15 -14.66
N ARG A 51 3.79 1.89 -14.81
CA ARG A 51 2.37 1.50 -14.77
C ARG A 51 2.02 1.08 -13.35
N LEU A 52 1.00 1.70 -12.78
CA LEU A 52 0.35 1.28 -11.54
C LEU A 52 -1.00 0.64 -11.89
N ASP A 53 -1.34 -0.49 -11.27
CA ASP A 53 -2.60 -1.21 -11.52
C ASP A 53 -3.16 -1.71 -10.19
N ASN A 54 -4.42 -1.35 -9.87
CA ASN A 54 -5.06 -1.75 -8.61
C ASN A 54 -5.57 -3.20 -8.60
N GLY A 55 -5.31 -3.97 -9.66
CA GLY A 55 -5.67 -5.39 -9.78
C GLY A 55 -7.15 -5.63 -10.09
N GLY A 56 -7.92 -4.60 -10.42
CA GLY A 56 -9.36 -4.70 -10.65
C GLY A 56 -10.18 -4.73 -9.36
N ASN A 57 -9.60 -4.28 -8.24
CA ASN A 57 -10.35 -4.07 -7.01
C ASN A 57 -11.28 -2.85 -7.15
N ASP A 58 -12.36 -2.84 -6.39
CA ASP A 58 -13.36 -1.75 -6.40
C ASP A 58 -12.91 -0.50 -5.61
N GLU A 59 -11.75 -0.58 -4.95
CA GLU A 59 -11.17 0.53 -4.19
C GLU A 59 -10.07 1.24 -4.98
N GLY A 60 -10.32 2.52 -5.25
CA GLY A 60 -9.35 3.43 -5.88
C GLY A 60 -8.37 4.06 -4.89
N PHE A 61 -7.46 4.86 -5.45
CA PHE A 61 -6.47 5.66 -4.74
C PHE A 61 -6.60 7.12 -5.19
N GLY A 62 -6.44 8.04 -4.23
CA GLY A 62 -6.19 9.44 -4.56
C GLY A 62 -4.78 9.62 -5.15
N PRO A 63 -4.38 10.87 -5.46
CA PRO A 63 -3.04 11.15 -5.93
C PRO A 63 -1.98 10.63 -4.96
N LEU A 64 -0.92 10.00 -5.48
CA LEU A 64 0.16 9.43 -4.69
C LEU A 64 1.48 10.16 -4.95
N THR A 65 2.22 10.40 -3.87
CA THR A 65 3.62 10.84 -3.92
C THR A 65 4.53 9.68 -3.54
N ILE A 66 5.26 9.12 -4.50
CA ILE A 66 6.12 7.94 -4.32
C ILE A 66 7.57 8.37 -4.31
N THR A 67 8.29 8.10 -3.21
CA THR A 67 9.74 8.36 -3.13
C THR A 67 10.53 7.12 -3.56
N LEU A 68 11.34 7.27 -4.61
CA LEU A 68 12.11 6.20 -5.23
C LEU A 68 13.61 6.44 -5.05
N GLN A 69 14.35 5.38 -4.68
CA GLN A 69 15.80 5.36 -4.73
C GLN A 69 16.24 4.66 -6.02
N LEU A 70 16.89 5.40 -6.92
CA LEU A 70 17.54 4.80 -8.08
C LEU A 70 18.87 4.25 -7.62
N LYS A 71 19.09 2.97 -7.91
CA LYS A 71 20.30 2.25 -7.51
C LYS A 71 21.08 1.79 -8.73
N ASP A 72 22.39 1.71 -8.57
CA ASP A 72 23.22 1.02 -9.54
C ASP A 72 23.02 -0.51 -9.46
N LYS A 73 23.67 -1.24 -10.36
CA LYS A 73 23.61 -2.71 -10.38
C LYS A 73 24.22 -3.40 -9.15
N TYR A 74 24.96 -2.67 -8.32
CA TYR A 74 25.55 -3.16 -7.06
C TYR A 74 24.66 -2.83 -5.85
N GLY A 75 23.52 -2.17 -6.07
CA GLY A 75 22.57 -1.79 -5.03
C GLY A 75 22.91 -0.48 -4.32
N GLN A 76 23.93 0.27 -4.78
CA GLN A 76 24.26 1.58 -4.21
C GLN A 76 23.29 2.62 -4.71
N THR A 77 22.76 3.44 -3.80
CA THR A 77 21.83 4.51 -4.15
C THR A 77 22.56 5.64 -4.86
N LEU A 78 22.16 5.91 -6.10
CA LEU A 78 22.67 7.01 -6.92
C LEU A 78 21.94 8.31 -6.56
N VAL A 79 20.61 8.27 -6.57
CA VAL A 79 19.75 9.42 -6.30
C VAL A 79 18.42 9.00 -5.69
N THR A 80 17.81 9.90 -4.93
CA THR A 80 16.44 9.78 -4.45
C THR A 80 15.56 10.82 -5.15
N ARG A 81 14.41 10.40 -5.66
CA ARG A 81 13.46 11.25 -6.40
C ARG A 81 12.03 10.96 -5.97
N LYS A 82 11.13 11.90 -6.26
CA LYS A 82 9.69 11.75 -6.04
C LYS A 82 8.98 11.64 -7.39
N MET A 83 8.09 10.67 -7.50
CA MET A 83 7.16 10.49 -8.61
C MET A 83 5.76 10.79 -8.10
N GLU A 84 5.00 11.57 -8.85
CA GLU A 84 3.60 11.87 -8.54
C GLU A 84 2.68 11.08 -9.47
N THR A 85 1.53 10.64 -8.98
CA THR A 85 0.51 9.98 -9.79
C THR A 85 -0.82 10.72 -9.67
N GLU A 86 -1.63 10.64 -10.72
CA GLU A 86 -3.04 11.00 -10.60
C GLU A 86 -3.81 9.98 -9.73
N ALA A 87 -5.04 10.33 -9.35
CA ALA A 87 -5.97 9.38 -8.75
C ALA A 87 -6.35 8.29 -9.77
N PHE A 88 -6.54 7.05 -9.31
CA PHE A 88 -6.86 5.92 -10.18
C PHE A 88 -7.56 4.78 -9.44
N GLY A 89 -8.13 3.83 -10.17
CA GLY A 89 -8.72 2.60 -9.62
C GLY A 89 -10.14 2.74 -9.06
N ASP A 90 -10.80 3.88 -9.28
CA ASP A 90 -12.21 4.12 -8.92
C ASP A 90 -13.20 3.51 -9.93
N SER A 91 -12.70 3.07 -11.08
CA SER A 91 -13.47 2.37 -12.11
C SER A 91 -12.60 1.35 -12.85
N ASN A 92 -13.23 0.42 -13.57
CA ASN A 92 -12.49 -0.53 -14.40
C ASN A 92 -11.73 0.16 -15.56
N ALA A 93 -12.21 1.32 -16.04
CA ALA A 93 -11.52 2.08 -17.08
C ALA A 93 -10.27 2.79 -16.54
N THR A 94 -10.27 3.16 -15.26
CA THR A 94 -9.17 3.82 -14.55
C THR A 94 -8.39 2.86 -13.66
N ARG A 95 -8.57 1.54 -13.84
CA ARG A 95 -7.88 0.48 -13.10
C ARG A 95 -6.37 0.68 -13.05
N THR A 96 -5.82 1.24 -14.13
CA THR A 96 -4.40 1.54 -14.27
C THR A 96 -4.15 3.02 -14.46
N THR A 97 -3.01 3.49 -13.97
CA THR A 97 -2.48 4.81 -14.31
C THR A 97 -1.00 4.72 -14.69
N ASP A 98 -0.54 5.68 -15.50
CA ASP A 98 0.86 5.84 -15.87
C ASP A 98 1.44 7.06 -15.16
N ALA A 99 2.67 6.91 -14.66
CA ALA A 99 3.42 7.99 -14.01
C ALA A 99 4.87 8.01 -14.51
N PHE A 100 5.51 9.18 -14.42
CA PHE A 100 6.88 9.38 -14.90
C PHE A 100 7.78 9.89 -13.78
N LEU A 101 8.96 9.30 -13.68
CA LEU A 101 10.04 9.73 -12.80
C LEU A 101 11.16 10.43 -13.58
#